data_AF-A0A439RTK3-F1
#
_entry.id   AF-A0A439RTK3-F1
#
_cell.length_a   1.000
_cell.length_b   1.000
_cell.length_c   1.000
_cell.angle_alpha   90.00
_cell.angle_beta   90.00
_cell.angle_gamma   90.00
#
_symmetry.space_group_name_H-M   'P 1'
#
loop_
_entity.id
_entity.type
_entity.pdbx_description
1 polymer ?
#
loop_
_entity_poly.entity_id
_entity_poly.type
_entity_poly.pdbx_seq_one_letter_code
_entity_poly.pdbx_strand_id
1 'polypeptide(L)'
;MTWDRYHRFVGDCQRADGTNVAGWMVEHGQALDWARYSHGAYAAQQAKAEAAKVGLWVGNFQAPWDWRASHADGAAPSSQPLGVVNRKLVVQSSSYLCEPRRYCSQISSCDEAQWYLRNCSWGRKLDRDGDGLACETLC
;
A
#
# COMPACT_ATOMS: atom_id res chain seq x y z
N MET A 1 14.72 22.29 9.54
CA MET A 1 13.47 22.60 8.80
C MET A 1 12.36 21.79 9.45
N THR A 2 11.23 22.40 9.86
CA THR A 2 10.20 21.78 10.71
C THR A 2 8.89 21.43 9.99
N TRP A 3 8.82 21.59 8.66
CA TRP A 3 7.60 21.32 7.88
C TRP A 3 7.93 20.52 6.62
N ASP A 4 7.10 19.54 6.29
CA ASP A 4 7.23 18.77 5.06
C ASP A 4 6.57 19.46 3.85
N ARG A 5 6.72 18.86 2.65
CA ARG A 5 6.16 19.37 1.39
C ARG A 5 4.62 19.42 1.36
N TYR A 6 3.95 18.86 2.37
CA TYR A 6 2.50 18.81 2.52
C TYR A 6 2.03 19.73 3.65
N HIS A 7 2.89 20.63 4.13
CA HIS A 7 2.59 21.56 5.23
C HIS A 7 2.22 20.86 6.54
N ARG A 8 2.83 19.70 6.82
CA ARG A 8 2.74 19.06 8.14
C ARG A 8 3.98 19.35 8.96
N PHE A 9 3.79 19.62 10.25
CA PHE A 9 4.90 19.80 11.19
C PHE A 9 5.64 18.47 11.39
N VAL A 10 6.97 18.52 11.35
CA VAL A 10 7.88 17.39 11.56
C VAL A 10 8.92 17.82 12.59
N GLY A 11 9.02 17.08 13.67
CA GLY A 11 9.98 17.35 14.73
C GLY A 11 10.16 16.17 15.68
N ASP A 12 11.21 16.25 16.48
CA ASP A 12 11.50 15.27 17.53
C ASP A 12 10.66 15.55 18.77
N CYS A 13 10.06 14.50 19.32
CA CYS A 13 9.27 14.57 20.54
C CYS A 13 10.03 13.89 21.68
N GLN A 14 9.93 14.48 22.87
CA GLN A 14 10.45 13.90 24.10
C GLN A 14 9.30 13.56 25.05
N ARG A 15 9.42 12.41 25.72
CA ARG A 15 8.56 12.05 26.84
C ARG A 15 8.93 12.92 28.06
N ALA A 16 8.06 12.96 29.07
CA ALA A 16 8.31 13.73 30.30
C ALA A 16 9.60 13.30 31.04
N ASP A 17 10.08 12.07 30.81
CA ASP A 17 11.33 11.55 31.34
C ASP A 17 12.57 11.89 30.50
N GLY A 18 12.41 12.70 29.44
CA GLY A 18 13.49 13.09 28.52
C GLY A 18 13.76 12.09 27.41
N THR A 19 13.09 10.93 27.38
CA THR A 19 13.30 9.92 26.32
C THR A 19 12.83 10.44 24.97
N ASN A 20 13.69 10.39 23.95
CA ASN A 20 13.30 10.67 22.57
C ASN A 20 12.35 9.57 22.06
N VAL A 21 11.14 9.97 21.64
CA VAL A 21 10.08 9.05 21.21
C VAL A 21 10.48 8.25 19.98
N ALA A 22 11.06 8.91 18.97
CA ALA A 22 11.45 8.26 17.71
C ALA A 22 12.54 7.21 17.93
N GLY A 23 13.58 7.56 18.71
CA GLY A 23 14.64 6.63 19.09
C GLY A 23 14.10 5.42 19.88
N TRP A 24 13.19 5.66 20.82
CA TRP A 24 12.55 4.57 21.56
C TRP A 24 11.76 3.63 20.65
N MET A 25 10.97 4.17 19.72
CA MET A 25 10.20 3.37 18.77
C MET A 25 11.10 2.51 17.87
N VAL A 26 12.21 3.07 17.39
CA VAL A 26 13.17 2.34 16.56
C VAL A 26 13.85 1.23 17.37
N GLU A 27 14.30 1.51 18.60
CA GLU A 27 14.99 0.54 19.46
C GLU A 27 14.10 -0.66 19.85
N HIS A 28 12.78 -0.46 19.89
CA HIS A 28 11.80 -1.52 20.18
C HIS A 28 11.21 -2.17 18.91
N GLY A 29 11.78 -1.88 17.74
CA GLY A 29 11.37 -2.48 16.46
C GLY A 29 9.99 -2.05 15.97
N GLN A 30 9.48 -0.90 16.42
CA GLN A 30 8.18 -0.35 16.02
C GLN A 30 8.28 0.64 14.85
N ALA A 31 9.49 1.12 14.56
CA ALA A 31 9.79 2.04 13.47
C ALA A 31 11.14 1.70 12.84
N LEU A 32 11.37 2.22 11.64
CA LEU A 32 12.63 2.06 10.90
C LEU A 32 13.34 3.41 10.80
N ASP A 33 14.66 3.38 10.88
CA ASP A 33 15.52 4.53 10.62
C ASP A 33 15.62 4.78 9.11
N TRP A 34 14.81 5.71 8.60
CA TRP A 34 14.83 6.04 7.19
C TRP A 34 15.89 7.09 6.86
N ALA A 35 17.10 6.62 6.53
CA ALA A 35 18.30 7.43 6.29
C ALA A 35 18.10 8.62 5.34
N ARG A 36 17.14 8.56 4.40
CA ARG A 36 16.80 9.68 3.49
C ARG A 36 16.37 10.94 4.24
N TYR A 37 15.68 10.80 5.37
CA TYR A 37 15.16 11.91 6.16
C TYR A 37 15.79 12.01 7.55
N SER A 38 16.11 10.88 8.18
CA SER A 38 16.73 10.86 9.50
C SER A 38 18.24 11.09 9.47
N HIS A 39 18.86 10.97 8.30
CA HIS A 39 20.32 10.99 8.13
C HIS A 39 21.07 9.99 9.02
N GLY A 40 20.43 8.86 9.37
CA GLY A 40 21.05 7.83 10.21
C GLY A 40 20.97 8.11 11.71
N ALA A 41 20.19 9.11 12.14
CA ALA A 41 20.08 9.50 13.55
C ALA A 41 19.67 8.36 14.49
N TYR A 42 18.98 7.33 13.97
CA TYR A 42 18.48 6.20 14.75
C TYR A 42 19.11 4.85 14.36
N ALA A 43 20.23 4.87 13.63
CA ALA A 43 20.86 3.65 13.11
C ALA A 43 21.31 2.69 14.22
N ALA A 44 21.83 3.22 15.34
CA ALA A 44 22.28 2.41 16.46
C ALA A 44 21.10 1.69 17.16
N GLN A 45 19.96 2.38 17.30
CA GLN A 45 18.73 1.83 17.84
C GLN A 45 18.17 0.74 16.93
N GLN A 46 18.22 0.94 15.61
CA GLN A 46 17.75 -0.06 14.65
C GLN A 46 18.62 -1.32 14.72
N ALA A 47 19.95 -1.17 14.77
CA ALA A 47 20.86 -2.30 14.89
C ALA A 47 20.61 -3.13 16.17
N LYS A 48 20.26 -2.49 17.28
CA LYS A 48 19.85 -3.18 18.51
C LYS A 48 18.55 -3.95 18.32
N ALA A 49 17.54 -3.34 17.68
CA ALA A 49 16.26 -3.97 17.44
C ALA A 49 16.36 -5.19 16.51
N GLU A 50 17.20 -5.09 15.46
CA GLU A 50 17.50 -6.17 14.52
C GLU A 50 18.22 -7.32 15.22
N ALA A 51 19.29 -7.03 15.98
CA ALA A 51 20.04 -8.04 16.72
C ALA A 51 19.17 -8.76 17.77
N ALA A 52 18.27 -8.03 18.42
CA ALA A 52 17.34 -8.57 19.41
C ALA A 52 16.11 -9.27 18.79
N LYS A 53 15.90 -9.15 17.47
CA LYS A 53 14.74 -9.67 16.75
C LYS A 53 13.41 -9.25 17.38
N VAL A 54 13.27 -7.96 17.71
CA VAL A 54 12.05 -7.41 18.34
C VAL A 54 11.17 -6.65 17.33
N GLY A 55 9.87 -6.60 17.61
CA GLY A 55 8.90 -5.89 16.78
C GLY A 55 8.87 -6.43 15.34
N LEU A 56 9.07 -5.55 14.36
CA LEU A 56 9.13 -5.90 12.94
C LEU A 56 10.24 -6.94 12.63
N TRP A 57 11.31 -6.96 13.43
CA TRP A 57 12.49 -7.81 13.22
C TRP A 57 12.34 -9.26 13.69
N VAL A 58 11.19 -9.64 14.27
CA VAL A 58 10.87 -11.06 14.57
C VAL A 58 10.77 -11.87 13.26
N GLY A 59 10.34 -11.22 12.18
CA GLY A 59 10.18 -11.83 10.86
C GLY A 59 11.02 -11.15 9.79
N ASN A 60 10.81 -11.58 8.55
CA ASN A 60 11.37 -10.94 7.38
C ASN A 60 10.37 -9.94 6.82
N PHE A 61 10.84 -8.77 6.41
CA PHE A 61 10.01 -7.78 5.74
C PHE A 61 10.85 -7.00 4.72
N GLN A 62 10.18 -6.39 3.75
CA GLN A 62 10.79 -5.41 2.86
C GLN A 62 10.61 -4.02 3.45
N ALA A 63 11.66 -3.21 3.44
CA ALA A 63 11.56 -1.85 3.95
C ALA A 63 10.51 -1.06 3.14
N PRO A 64 9.65 -0.23 3.80
CA PRO A 64 8.55 0.44 3.12
C PRO A 64 8.98 1.37 1.98
N TRP A 65 10.19 1.95 2.06
CA TRP A 65 10.70 2.80 0.98
C TRP A 65 11.14 1.99 -0.24
N ASP A 66 11.72 0.80 -0.07
CA ASP A 66 12.10 -0.08 -1.17
C ASP A 66 10.85 -0.61 -1.89
N TRP A 67 9.81 -0.96 -1.12
CA TRP A 67 8.51 -1.32 -1.69
C TRP A 67 7.91 -0.16 -2.49
N ARG A 68 7.86 1.06 -1.92
CA ARG A 68 7.34 2.24 -2.63
C ARG A 68 8.15 2.59 -3.89
N ALA A 69 9.47 2.42 -3.86
CA ALA A 69 10.33 2.67 -5.00
C ALA A 69 10.11 1.67 -6.14
N SER A 70 9.89 0.40 -5.79
CA SER A 70 9.59 -0.67 -6.77
C SER A 70 8.13 -0.66 -7.26
N HIS A 71 7.24 0.06 -6.58
CA HIS A 71 5.81 0.16 -6.89
C HIS A 71 5.36 1.62 -7.14
N ALA A 72 6.26 2.45 -7.68
CA ALA A 72 5.92 3.78 -8.15
C ALA A 72 5.00 3.63 -9.39
N ASP A 73 3.74 4.02 -9.23
CA ASP A 73 2.64 4.03 -10.21
C ASP A 73 1.83 2.73 -10.37
N GLY A 74 0.73 2.63 -9.61
CA GLY A 74 -0.49 1.93 -10.03
C GLY A 74 -0.43 0.40 -10.14
N ALA A 75 0.68 -0.25 -9.78
CA ALA A 75 0.71 -1.69 -9.61
C ALA A 75 -0.11 -2.06 -8.37
N ALA A 76 -1.33 -2.55 -8.57
CA ALA A 76 -2.07 -3.23 -7.52
C ALA A 76 -1.14 -4.27 -6.86
N PRO A 77 -1.16 -4.41 -5.52
CA PRO A 77 -0.35 -5.41 -4.85
C PRO A 77 -0.59 -6.75 -5.52
N SER A 78 0.47 -7.51 -5.78
CA SER A 78 0.31 -8.84 -6.34
C SER A 78 -0.66 -9.60 -5.45
N SER A 79 -1.70 -10.16 -6.04
CA SER A 79 -2.69 -11.02 -5.38
C SER A 79 -2.05 -12.37 -5.01
N GLN A 80 -0.83 -12.35 -4.46
CA GLN A 80 -0.28 -13.45 -3.71
C GLN A 80 -1.06 -13.45 -2.40
N PRO A 81 -1.97 -14.41 -2.18
CA PRO A 81 -2.63 -14.50 -0.89
C PRO A 81 -1.53 -14.66 0.16
N LEU A 82 -1.39 -13.68 1.06
CA LEU A 82 -0.72 -13.87 2.34
C LEU A 82 -1.37 -15.12 2.93
N GLY A 83 -0.60 -16.21 3.02
CA GLY A 83 -1.08 -17.58 3.18
C GLY A 83 -1.95 -17.80 4.41
N VAL A 84 -3.21 -17.38 4.33
CA VAL A 84 -4.21 -17.44 5.37
C VAL A 84 -5.48 -18.03 4.74
N VAL A 85 -5.54 -19.36 4.86
CA VAL A 85 -6.72 -20.25 4.83
C VAL A 85 -7.37 -20.59 3.46
N ASN A 86 -7.84 -21.83 3.44
CA ASN A 86 -8.16 -22.73 2.33
C ASN A 86 -9.27 -22.20 1.39
N ARG A 87 -8.90 -21.98 0.13
CA ARG A 87 -9.69 -21.38 -0.96
C ARG A 87 -10.84 -22.25 -1.51
N LYS A 88 -11.21 -23.35 -0.84
CA LYS A 88 -12.19 -24.31 -1.36
C LYS A 88 -13.66 -23.88 -1.22
N LEU A 89 -13.94 -22.63 -0.86
CA LEU A 89 -15.32 -22.16 -0.68
C LEU A 89 -15.57 -20.77 -1.30
N VAL A 90 -15.18 -20.56 -2.55
CA VAL A 90 -15.79 -19.50 -3.38
C VAL A 90 -16.09 -20.09 -4.76
N VAL A 91 -17.23 -20.76 -4.80
CA VAL A 91 -17.91 -21.20 -6.02
C VAL A 91 -18.70 -20.00 -6.55
N GLN A 92 -18.54 -19.70 -7.84
CA GLN A 92 -19.40 -18.84 -8.69
C GLN A 92 -19.38 -17.31 -8.49
N SER A 93 -18.27 -16.66 -8.83
CA SER A 93 -18.33 -15.28 -9.34
C SER A 93 -17.25 -15.12 -10.39
N SER A 94 -17.66 -14.85 -11.65
CA SER A 94 -16.78 -14.64 -12.79
C SER A 94 -15.60 -13.75 -12.41
N SER A 95 -14.43 -14.36 -12.27
CA SER A 95 -13.22 -13.71 -11.81
C SER A 95 -12.60 -12.95 -12.97
N TYR A 96 -13.24 -11.87 -13.38
CA TYR A 96 -12.58 -10.91 -14.26
C TYR A 96 -11.33 -10.41 -13.54
N LEU A 97 -10.22 -10.31 -14.26
CA LEU A 97 -9.01 -9.65 -13.77
C LEU A 97 -8.97 -8.26 -14.39
N CYS A 98 -8.36 -7.28 -13.73
CA CYS A 98 -8.19 -5.92 -14.25
C CYS A 98 -7.23 -5.88 -15.47
N GLU A 99 -7.61 -6.55 -16.55
CA GLU A 99 -6.97 -6.49 -17.86
C GLU A 99 -7.05 -5.06 -18.38
N PRO A 100 -6.08 -4.57 -19.17
CA PRO A 100 -6.03 -3.18 -19.63
C PRO A 100 -7.05 -2.85 -20.74
N ARG A 101 -8.32 -3.27 -20.59
CA ARG A 101 -9.46 -3.03 -21.49
C ARG A 101 -10.11 -1.69 -21.14
N ARG A 102 -9.44 -0.60 -21.51
CA ARG A 102 -9.83 0.77 -21.13
C ARG A 102 -10.88 1.41 -22.04
N TYR A 103 -11.32 0.69 -23.07
CA TYR A 103 -12.32 1.14 -24.02
C TYR A 103 -13.47 0.14 -24.10
N CYS A 104 -14.71 0.63 -24.19
CA CYS A 104 -15.90 -0.23 -24.26
C CYS A 104 -15.92 -1.17 -25.47
N SER A 105 -15.22 -0.83 -26.56
CA SER A 105 -15.03 -1.71 -27.71
C SER A 105 -14.23 -2.99 -27.41
N GLN A 106 -13.53 -3.04 -26.27
CA GLN A 106 -12.74 -4.20 -25.85
C GLN A 106 -13.48 -5.10 -24.86
N ILE A 107 -14.71 -4.73 -24.46
CA ILE A 107 -15.49 -5.42 -23.43
C ILE A 107 -16.69 -6.09 -24.07
N SER A 108 -17.01 -7.30 -23.61
CA SER A 108 -17.97 -8.18 -24.29
C SER A 108 -19.35 -8.21 -23.65
N SER A 109 -19.52 -7.67 -22.44
CA SER A 109 -20.79 -7.67 -21.72
C SER A 109 -20.95 -6.51 -20.75
N CYS A 110 -22.19 -6.12 -20.49
CA CYS A 110 -22.55 -5.13 -19.46
C CYS A 110 -21.98 -5.53 -18.08
N ASP A 111 -22.16 -6.80 -17.68
CA ASP A 111 -21.71 -7.29 -16.37
C ASP A 111 -20.19 -7.19 -16.20
N GLU A 112 -19.43 -7.47 -17.26
CA GLU A 112 -17.97 -7.32 -17.29
C GLU A 112 -17.57 -5.84 -17.17
N ALA A 113 -18.21 -4.93 -17.91
CA ALA A 113 -17.97 -3.50 -17.83
C ALA A 113 -18.25 -2.94 -16.44
N GLN A 114 -19.38 -3.35 -15.87
CA GLN A 114 -19.82 -3.01 -14.52
C GLN A 114 -18.89 -3.55 -13.44
N TRP A 115 -18.38 -4.76 -13.63
CA TRP A 115 -17.39 -5.33 -12.73
C TRP A 115 -16.09 -4.50 -12.75
N TYR A 116 -15.61 -4.09 -13.93
CA TYR A 116 -14.43 -3.24 -14.07
C TYR A 116 -14.60 -1.86 -13.42
N LEU A 117 -15.77 -1.24 -13.56
CA LEU A 117 -16.08 0.03 -12.91
C LEU A 117 -15.91 -0.03 -11.38
N ARG A 118 -16.40 -1.11 -10.76
CA ARG A 118 -16.39 -1.27 -9.30
C ARG A 118 -15.07 -1.78 -8.73
N ASN A 119 -14.30 -2.55 -9.49
CA ASN A 119 -13.17 -3.31 -8.96
C ASN A 119 -11.80 -2.84 -9.48
N CYS A 120 -11.74 -2.03 -10.54
CA CYS A 120 -10.48 -1.62 -11.15
C CYS A 120 -10.25 -0.11 -11.06
N SER A 121 -9.00 0.29 -10.76
CA SER A 121 -8.59 1.70 -10.61
C SER A 121 -8.81 2.56 -11.86
N TRP A 122 -8.84 1.94 -13.04
CA TRP A 122 -9.11 2.59 -14.32
C TRP A 122 -10.58 2.46 -14.77
N GLY A 123 -11.43 1.75 -14.03
CA GLY A 123 -12.81 1.44 -14.39
C GLY A 123 -13.70 2.67 -14.61
N ARG A 124 -13.43 3.76 -13.88
CA ARG A 124 -14.05 5.09 -14.07
C ARG A 124 -13.93 5.67 -15.48
N LYS A 125 -13.09 5.11 -16.36
CA LYS A 125 -12.98 5.51 -17.77
C LYS A 125 -14.07 4.89 -18.65
N LEU A 126 -14.73 3.84 -18.17
CA LEU A 126 -15.81 3.14 -18.87
C LEU A 126 -17.17 3.79 -18.63
N ASP A 127 -17.28 4.59 -17.57
CA ASP A 127 -18.44 5.42 -17.21
C ASP A 127 -18.19 6.84 -17.73
N ARG A 128 -18.75 7.16 -18.90
CA ARG A 128 -18.42 8.38 -19.65
C ARG A 128 -19.13 9.61 -19.09
N ASP A 129 -20.36 9.45 -18.64
CA ASP A 129 -21.26 10.48 -18.14
C ASP A 129 -21.32 10.53 -16.61
N GLY A 130 -20.76 9.53 -15.92
CA GLY A 130 -20.54 9.55 -14.48
C GLY A 130 -21.77 9.13 -13.66
N ASP A 131 -22.70 8.40 -14.28
CA ASP A 131 -23.96 7.98 -13.68
C ASP A 131 -23.86 6.61 -12.96
N GLY A 132 -22.69 5.97 -13.03
CA GLY A 132 -22.43 4.64 -12.48
C GLY A 132 -22.71 3.49 -13.47
N LEU A 133 -23.04 3.78 -14.73
CA LEU A 133 -23.24 2.80 -15.78
C LEU A 133 -22.04 2.73 -16.75
N ALA A 134 -21.18 1.73 -16.55
CA ALA A 134 -20.07 1.49 -17.46
C ALA A 134 -20.54 0.91 -18.80
N CYS A 135 -20.04 1.51 -19.89
CA CYS A 135 -20.33 1.09 -21.25
C CYS A 135 -21.83 0.93 -21.53
N GLU A 136 -22.62 1.99 -21.26
CA GLU A 136 -24.08 2.08 -21.48
C GLU A 136 -24.58 1.40 -22.77
N THR A 137 -23.81 1.44 -23.85
CA THR A 137 -24.11 0.79 -25.12
C THR A 137 -24.23 -0.75 -25.06
N LEU A 138 -23.79 -1.37 -23.98
CA LEU A 138 -23.79 -2.82 -23.75
C LEU A 138 -24.92 -3.30 -22.80
N CYS A 139 -25.72 -2.40 -22.18
CA CYS A 139 -26.58 -2.70 -21.02
C CYS A 139 -28.12 -2.67 -21.26
#